data_AF-A0A4R7VK63-F1
#
_entry.id   AF-A0A4R7VK63-F1
#
_cell.length_a   1.000
_cell.length_b   1.000
_cell.length_c   1.000
_cell.angle_alpha   90.00
_cell.angle_beta   90.00
_cell.angle_gamma   90.00
#
_symmetry.space_group_name_H-M   'P 1'
#
loop_
_entity.id
_entity.type
_entity.pdbx_description
1 polymer ?
#
loop_
_entity_poly.entity_id
_entity_poly.type
_entity_poly.pdbx_seq_one_letter_code
_entity_poly.pdbx_strand_id
1 'polypeptide(L)'
;MVGFVVLKDHQSELLLDHLYVIPSAQGAGIGTEVLTRIFREADEIGRPIKVGALKESASNRFYIRHGFVFIESGEFDNYYVRANSNTVRLGDRRDARTDTFGSD
;
A
#
# COMPACT_ATOMS: atom_id res chain seq x y z
N MET A 1 -22.35 -6.83 11.18
CA MET A 1 -20.98 -6.33 10.94
C MET A 1 -20.15 -7.51 10.43
N VAL A 2 -19.45 -7.36 9.30
CA VAL A 2 -18.76 -8.47 8.59
C VAL A 2 -17.24 -8.43 8.72
N GLY A 3 -16.71 -7.51 9.52
CA GLY A 3 -15.28 -7.29 9.67
C GLY A 3 -14.99 -5.94 10.30
N PHE A 4 -13.70 -5.61 10.43
CA PHE A 4 -13.22 -4.30 10.84
C PHE A 4 -11.87 -4.00 10.20
N VAL A 5 -11.54 -2.71 10.15
CA VAL A 5 -10.25 -2.20 9.70
C VAL A 5 -9.74 -1.17 10.68
N VAL A 6 -8.44 -1.17 10.94
CA VAL A 6 -7.75 -0.17 11.77
C VAL A 6 -6.69 0.50 10.91
N LEU A 7 -6.84 1.80 10.75
CA LEU A 7 -5.86 2.69 10.14
C LEU A 7 -5.33 3.65 11.20
N LYS A 8 -4.00 3.74 11.27
CA LYS A 8 -3.31 4.71 12.12
C LYS A 8 -2.66 5.75 11.22
N ASP A 9 -2.95 7.01 11.50
CA ASP A 9 -2.29 8.13 10.86
C ASP A 9 -0.91 8.32 11.51
N HIS A 10 0.16 7.95 10.80
CA HIS A 10 1.54 8.26 11.19
C HIS A 10 2.04 9.39 10.29
N GLN A 11 2.34 10.59 10.76
CA GLN A 11 2.66 11.79 9.94
C GLN A 11 3.23 11.60 8.50
N SER A 12 4.13 10.62 8.25
CA SER A 12 4.65 10.26 6.92
C SER A 12 3.85 9.21 6.11
N GLU A 13 3.05 8.34 6.73
CA GLU A 13 2.38 7.17 6.12
C GLU A 13 1.05 6.79 6.81
N LEU A 14 0.16 6.10 6.11
CA LEU A 14 -0.97 5.43 6.76
C LEU A 14 -0.59 4.01 7.11
N LEU A 15 -0.64 3.65 8.40
CA LEU A 15 -0.41 2.29 8.85
C LEU A 15 -1.74 1.53 8.87
N LEU A 16 -1.89 0.57 7.96
CA LEU A 16 -2.95 -0.43 8.00
C LEU A 16 -2.58 -1.44 9.07
N ASP A 17 -3.06 -1.21 10.29
CA ASP A 17 -2.69 -1.99 11.46
C ASP A 17 -3.42 -3.33 11.45
N HIS A 18 -4.73 -3.33 11.19
CA HIS A 18 -5.55 -4.55 11.18
C HIS A 18 -6.57 -4.50 10.05
N LEU A 19 -6.73 -5.61 9.34
CA LEU A 19 -7.83 -5.84 8.41
C LEU A 19 -8.39 -7.23 8.67
N TYR A 20 -9.61 -7.30 9.20
CA TYR A 20 -10.27 -8.55 9.51
C TYR A 20 -11.64 -8.61 8.83
N VAL A 21 -11.91 -9.70 8.12
CA VAL A 21 -13.20 -10.00 7.52
C VAL A 21 -13.61 -11.38 8.01
N ILE A 22 -14.87 -11.54 8.46
CA ILE A 22 -15.38 -12.82 8.96
C ILE A 22 -15.23 -13.90 7.87
N PRO A 23 -14.82 -15.14 8.22
CA PRO A 23 -14.54 -16.18 7.24
C PRO A 23 -15.68 -16.43 6.24
N SER A 24 -16.94 -16.39 6.71
CA SER A 24 -18.13 -16.58 5.89
C SER A 24 -18.39 -15.48 4.85
N ALA A 25 -17.69 -14.35 4.94
CA ALA A 25 -17.77 -13.23 4.01
C ALA A 25 -16.47 -13.01 3.21
N GLN A 26 -15.46 -13.86 3.40
CA GLN A 26 -14.23 -13.81 2.60
C GLN A 26 -14.51 -14.28 1.17
N GLY A 27 -13.73 -13.78 0.21
CA GLY A 27 -13.94 -14.09 -1.22
C GLY A 27 -15.09 -13.34 -1.89
N ALA A 28 -15.89 -12.57 -1.16
CA ALA A 28 -16.97 -11.73 -1.69
C ALA A 28 -16.52 -10.33 -2.13
N GLY A 29 -15.22 -10.07 -2.24
CA GLY A 29 -14.67 -8.76 -2.64
C GLY A 29 -14.69 -7.66 -1.57
N ILE A 30 -15.18 -7.94 -0.35
CA ILE A 30 -15.27 -6.97 0.75
C ILE A 30 -13.90 -6.38 1.12
N GLY A 31 -12.87 -7.23 1.22
CA GLY A 31 -11.51 -6.77 1.50
C GLY A 31 -10.96 -5.84 0.42
N THR A 32 -11.30 -6.10 -0.85
CA THR A 32 -10.92 -5.25 -1.98
C THR A 32 -11.62 -3.91 -1.93
N GLU A 33 -12.94 -3.88 -1.65
CA GLU A 33 -13.69 -2.63 -1.50
C GLU A 33 -13.17 -1.77 -0.36
N VAL A 34 -12.83 -2.39 0.78
CA VAL A 34 -12.19 -1.70 1.91
C VAL A 34 -10.84 -1.12 1.48
N LEU A 35 -9.95 -1.92 0.87
CA LEU A 35 -8.66 -1.43 0.38
C LEU A 35 -8.81 -0.30 -0.64
N THR A 36 -9.75 -0.37 -1.58
CA THR A 36 -9.99 0.68 -2.56
C THR A 36 -10.31 2.03 -1.91
N ARG A 37 -11.10 2.03 -0.83
CA ARG A 37 -11.41 3.26 -0.08
C ARG A 37 -10.17 3.82 0.60
N ILE A 38 -9.38 2.95 1.22
CA ILE A 38 -8.13 3.31 1.90
C ILE A 38 -7.11 3.87 0.90
N PHE A 39 -7.04 3.27 -0.30
CA PHE A 39 -6.16 3.74 -1.35
C PHE A 39 -6.52 5.14 -1.82
N ARG A 40 -7.82 5.42 -1.97
CA ARG A 40 -8.30 6.76 -2.34
C ARG A 40 -7.92 7.80 -1.30
N GLU A 41 -8.17 7.52 -0.01
CA GLU A 41 -7.76 8.41 1.08
C GLU A 41 -6.23 8.60 1.12
N ALA A 42 -5.51 7.48 0.98
CA ALA A 42 -4.11 7.33 0.60
C ALA A 42 -3.57 8.41 -0.36
N ASP A 43 -4.21 8.38 -1.52
CA ASP A 43 -3.85 9.15 -2.70
C ASP A 43 -4.26 10.62 -2.56
N GLU A 44 -5.39 10.91 -1.92
CA GLU A 44 -5.88 12.27 -1.65
C GLU A 44 -4.95 13.04 -0.72
N ILE A 45 -4.43 12.39 0.32
CA ILE A 45 -3.47 13.01 1.26
C ILE A 45 -2.01 12.87 0.81
N GLY A 46 -1.77 12.17 -0.30
CA GLY A 46 -0.43 11.99 -0.86
C GLY A 46 0.52 11.22 0.06
N ARG A 47 0.04 10.18 0.77
CA ARG A 47 0.85 9.40 1.71
C ARG A 47 0.87 7.91 1.35
N PRO A 48 2.01 7.22 1.48
CA PRO A 48 2.06 5.78 1.27
C PRO A 48 1.29 5.04 2.37
N ILE A 49 0.95 3.78 2.10
CA ILE A 49 0.30 2.89 3.05
C ILE A 49 1.28 1.78 3.43
N LYS A 50 1.49 1.57 4.72
CA LYS A 50 2.30 0.48 5.26
C LYS A 50 1.41 -0.57 5.91
N VAL A 51 1.79 -1.84 5.81
CA VAL A 51 1.09 -2.96 6.46
C VAL A 51 2.09 -4.00 6.95
N GLY A 52 1.82 -4.55 8.14
CA GLY A 52 2.51 -5.72 8.69
C GLY A 52 1.62 -6.96 8.56
N ALA A 53 2.19 -8.10 8.20
CA ALA A 53 1.47 -9.37 8.11
C ALA A 53 2.36 -10.53 8.58
N LEU A 54 1.82 -11.42 9.41
CA LEU A 54 2.51 -12.64 9.83
C LEU A 54 3.05 -13.41 8.62
N LYS A 55 4.32 -13.84 8.68
CA LYS A 55 5.07 -14.39 7.53
C LYS A 55 4.36 -15.47 6.74
N GLU A 56 3.61 -16.34 7.42
CA GLU A 56 2.97 -17.51 6.83
C GLU A 56 1.46 -17.31 6.57
N SER A 57 0.95 -16.12 6.83
CA SER A 57 -0.46 -15.80 6.63
C SER A 57 -0.83 -15.75 5.15
N ALA A 58 -2.06 -16.16 4.82
CA ALA A 58 -2.66 -15.93 3.51
C ALA A 58 -2.76 -14.43 3.15
N SER A 59 -2.70 -13.54 4.15
CA SER A 59 -2.71 -12.09 3.98
C SER A 59 -1.53 -11.59 3.12
N ASN A 60 -0.37 -12.25 3.15
CA ASN A 60 0.79 -11.86 2.33
C ASN A 60 0.43 -11.83 0.83
N ARG A 61 -0.19 -12.91 0.33
CA ARG A 61 -0.62 -12.99 -1.08
C ARG A 61 -1.72 -11.99 -1.40
N PHE A 62 -2.59 -11.69 -0.43
CA PHE A 62 -3.64 -10.70 -0.59
C PHE A 62 -3.06 -9.30 -0.79
N TYR A 63 -2.10 -8.88 0.04
CA TYR A 63 -1.47 -7.57 -0.08
C TYR A 63 -0.68 -7.41 -1.37
N ILE A 64 0.15 -8.41 -1.74
CA ILE A 64 0.93 -8.38 -3.00
C ILE A 64 0.01 -8.19 -4.22
N ARG A 65 -1.12 -8.90 -4.27
CA ARG A 65 -2.09 -8.77 -5.38
C ARG A 65 -2.76 -7.40 -5.46
N HIS A 66 -2.77 -6.63 -4.37
CA HIS A 66 -3.35 -5.29 -4.31
C HIS A 66 -2.29 -4.17 -4.44
N GLY A 67 -1.11 -4.50 -4.94
CA GLY A 67 -0.06 -3.52 -5.26
C GLY A 67 0.81 -3.11 -4.09
N PHE A 68 0.76 -3.84 -2.97
CA PHE A 68 1.74 -3.68 -1.91
C PHE A 68 3.05 -4.36 -2.31
N VAL A 69 4.16 -3.67 -2.11
CA VAL A 69 5.52 -4.15 -2.38
C VAL A 69 6.17 -4.55 -1.06
N PHE A 70 6.80 -5.71 -1.04
CA PHE A 70 7.55 -6.18 0.12
C PHE A 70 8.76 -5.27 0.38
N ILE A 71 8.93 -4.82 1.62
CA ILE A 71 10.05 -3.96 2.03
C ILE A 71 11.05 -4.75 2.86
N GLU A 72 10.58 -5.38 3.94
CA GLU A 72 11.43 -6.10 4.88
C GLU A 72 10.66 -7.19 5.62
N SER A 73 11.41 -8.13 6.19
CA SER A 73 10.89 -9.18 7.05
C SER A 73 11.47 -8.96 8.45
N GLY A 74 10.60 -8.78 9.45
CA GLY A 74 10.96 -8.75 10.87
C GLY A 74 11.09 -10.16 11.44
N GLU A 75 11.03 -10.30 12.76
CA GLU A 75 11.09 -11.60 13.43
C GLU A 75 9.85 -12.47 13.12
N PHE A 76 8.66 -11.87 13.22
CA PHE A 76 7.37 -12.56 13.04
C PHE A 76 6.57 -12.09 11.81
N ASP A 77 6.78 -10.85 11.40
CA ASP A 77 5.97 -10.17 10.38
C ASP A 77 6.76 -9.83 9.13
N ASN A 78 6.09 -9.85 7.98
CA ASN A 78 6.52 -9.22 6.75
C ASN A 78 5.88 -7.84 6.64
N TYR A 79 6.68 -6.86 6.23
CA TYR A 79 6.26 -5.48 6.04
C TYR A 79 6.17 -5.15 4.56
N TYR A 80 5.07 -4.53 4.18
CA TYR A 80 4.80 -4.12 2.82
C TYR A 80 4.39 -2.66 2.76
N VAL A 81 4.70 -2.00 1.64
CA VAL A 81 4.31 -0.62 1.38
C VAL A 81 3.66 -0.52 0.02
N ARG A 82 2.56 0.23 -0.05
CA ARG A 82 1.97 0.71 -1.30
C ARG A 82 2.24 2.21 -1.42
N ALA A 83 2.91 2.60 -2.51
CA ALA A 83 3.08 4.02 -2.83
C ALA A 83 1.73 4.67 -3.12
N ASN A 84 1.61 5.96 -2.80
CA ASN A 84 0.48 6.73 -3.31
C ASN A 84 0.66 6.98 -4.82
N SER A 85 -0.45 7.28 -5.50
CA SER A 85 -0.46 7.58 -6.93
C SER A 85 0.37 8.80 -7.31
N ASN A 86 0.65 9.70 -6.37
CA ASN A 86 1.44 10.91 -6.61
C ASN A 86 2.95 10.62 -6.69
N THR A 87 3.46 9.68 -5.90
CA THR A 87 4.85 9.20 -5.94
C THR A 87 5.16 8.50 -7.27
N VAL A 88 4.21 7.73 -7.80
CA VAL A 88 4.35 7.09 -9.12
C VAL A 88 4.48 8.14 -10.23
N ARG A 89 3.70 9.24 -10.15
CA ARG A 89 3.77 10.34 -11.13
C ARG A 89 5.03 11.19 -11.04
N LEU A 90 5.68 11.27 -9.87
CA LEU A 90 6.94 12.01 -9.71
C LEU A 90 8.14 11.22 -10.27
N GLY A 91 8.08 9.88 -10.27
CA GLY A 91 9.09 9.02 -10.88
C GLY A 91 9.16 9.14 -12.41
N ASP A 92 8.04 9.45 -13.05
CA ASP A 92 7.89 9.50 -14.52
C ASP A 92 8.30 10.86 -15.14
N ARG A 93 8.57 11.88 -14.32
CA ARG A 93 8.93 13.25 -14.80
C ARG A 93 10.43 13.55 -14.80
N ARG A 94 11.31 12.59 -14.51
CA ARG A 94 12.76 12.85 -14.36
C ARG A 94 13.65 12.48 -15.56
N ASP A 95 13.10 11.98 -16.67
CA ASP A 95 13.89 11.52 -17.82
C ASP A 95 13.86 12.45 -19.06
N ALA A 96 13.45 13.72 -18.92
CA ALA A 96 13.41 14.67 -20.04
C ALA A 96 14.39 15.85 -19.91
N ARG A 97 15.62 15.62 -19.45
CA ARG A 97 16.68 16.65 -19.50
C ARG A 97 18.10 16.10 -19.69
N THR A 98 18.34 15.61 -20.89
CA THR A 98 19.62 15.40 -21.59
C THR A 98 19.21 15.56 -23.07
N ASP A 99 19.67 16.49 -23.90
CA ASP A 99 20.96 17.14 -24.05
C ASP A 99 20.77 18.44 -24.87
N THR A 100 21.66 19.42 -24.69
CA THR A 100 22.37 20.19 -25.74
C THR A 100 22.80 21.53 -25.15
N PHE A 101 24.02 21.58 -24.63
CA PHE A 101 24.88 22.76 -24.71
C PHE A 101 26.30 22.23 -24.94
N GLY A 102 26.59 21.95 -26.21
CA GLY A 102 27.96 21.84 -26.70
C GLY A 102 28.45 23.24 -27.02
N SER A 103 29.55 23.62 -26.37
CA SER A 103 30.37 24.77 -26.71
C SER A 103 31.11 24.52 -28.03
N ASP A 104 31.06 25.48 -28.95
CA ASP A 104 32.20 26.02 -29.70
C ASP A 104 31.76 27.25 -30.52
#